data_AF-A6J8I1-F1
#
_entry.id   AF-A6J8I1-F1
#
_cell.length_a   1.000
_cell.length_b   1.000
_cell.length_c   1.000
_cell.angle_alpha   90.00
_cell.angle_beta   90.00
_cell.angle_gamma   90.00
#
_symmetry.space_group_name_H-M   'P 1'
#
loop_
_entity.id
_entity.type
_entity.pdbx_description
1 polymer ?
#
loop_
_entity_poly.entity_id
_entity_poly.type
_entity_poly.pdbx_seq_one_letter_code
_entity_poly.pdbx_strand_id
1 'polypeptide(L)'
;MAGSSSFLIGEDGHVYEGRGWTIKGDHTGPIWNPMSIGITFMGDYSHRVPAKRALRAALNLLKCGVSEGFLRSNYEVKGHRDVQSTLSPGDQLYEIIQSWDHYRE
;
A
#
# COMPACT_ATOMS: atom_id res chain seq x y z
N MET A 1 10.19 2.03 -13.24
CA MET A 1 10.72 1.10 -12.22
C MET A 1 10.02 1.43 -10.91
N ALA A 2 9.44 0.45 -10.22
CA ALA A 2 8.97 0.67 -8.86
C ALA A 2 10.22 0.74 -7.97
N GLY A 3 10.49 1.88 -7.35
CA GLY A 3 11.57 1.93 -6.36
C GLY A 3 11.13 1.26 -5.05
N SER A 4 11.93 1.42 -4.00
CA SER A 4 11.77 0.62 -2.78
C SER A 4 10.54 1.01 -1.95
N SER A 5 9.72 0.01 -1.63
CA SER A 5 8.53 0.12 -0.77
C SER A 5 8.87 0.03 0.72
N SER A 6 8.00 0.57 1.57
CA SER A 6 8.08 0.43 3.03
C SER A 6 7.79 -1.00 3.47
N PHE A 7 6.75 -1.61 2.91
CA PHE A 7 6.32 -2.96 3.21
C PHE A 7 5.92 -3.71 1.93
N LEU A 8 6.09 -5.03 1.96
CA LEU A 8 5.59 -5.94 0.95
C LEU A 8 4.63 -6.94 1.58
N ILE A 9 3.56 -7.31 0.88
CA ILE A 9 2.56 -8.25 1.36
C ILE A 9 2.49 -9.43 0.40
N GLY A 10 2.74 -10.62 0.93
CA GLY A 10 2.66 -11.85 0.17
C GLY A 10 1.24 -12.37 0.06
N GLU A 11 1.01 -13.14 -1.01
CA GLU A 11 -0.18 -13.99 -1.16
C GLU A 11 -0.31 -15.00 -0.01
N ASP A 12 0.76 -15.22 0.78
CA ASP A 12 0.79 -16.04 2.00
C ASP A 12 0.15 -15.38 3.24
N GLY A 13 -0.12 -14.07 3.18
CA GLY A 13 -0.70 -13.29 4.27
C GLY A 13 0.33 -12.70 5.24
N HIS A 14 1.62 -12.80 4.95
CA HIS A 14 2.66 -12.15 5.73
C HIS A 14 2.97 -10.75 5.22
N VAL A 15 3.39 -9.89 6.15
CA VAL A 15 3.97 -8.57 5.86
C VAL A 15 5.48 -8.70 5.99
N TYR A 16 6.20 -8.31 4.94
CA TYR A 16 7.64 -8.29 4.87
C TYR A 16 8.10 -6.83 4.94
N GLU A 17 9.02 -6.55 5.86
CA GLU A 17 9.58 -5.21 6.01
C GLU A 17 10.57 -4.91 4.87
N GLY A 18 10.33 -3.81 4.17
CA GLY A 18 11.26 -3.20 3.22
C GLY A 18 12.02 -2.07 3.89
N ARG A 19 11.68 -0.82 3.56
CA ARG A 19 12.20 0.35 4.28
C ARG A 19 11.57 0.58 5.66
N GLY A 20 10.47 -0.10 5.95
CA GLY A 20 9.78 0.02 7.24
C GLY A 20 9.12 1.38 7.45
N TRP A 21 8.85 1.71 8.71
CA TRP A 21 8.03 2.86 9.10
C TRP A 21 8.75 4.21 9.06
N THR A 22 10.06 4.23 9.37
CA THR A 22 10.79 5.47 9.68
C THR A 22 11.73 5.94 8.57
N ILE A 23 11.94 5.11 7.55
CA ILE A 23 12.81 5.42 6.43
C ILE A 23 11.95 5.79 5.23
N LYS A 24 12.20 7.00 4.68
CA LYS A 24 11.54 7.51 3.47
C LYS A 24 11.57 6.47 2.35
N GLY A 25 10.42 6.19 1.75
CA GLY A 25 10.28 5.30 0.60
C GLY A 25 10.88 5.86 -0.71
N ASP A 26 10.85 5.04 -1.76
CA ASP A 26 11.09 5.48 -3.14
C ASP A 26 10.06 4.89 -4.11
N HIS A 27 8.77 5.02 -3.79
CA HIS A 27 7.70 4.32 -4.50
C HIS A 27 6.76 5.24 -5.27
N THR A 28 6.61 6.51 -4.89
CA THR A 28 5.56 7.43 -5.38
C THR A 28 6.09 8.83 -5.72
N GLY A 29 7.39 8.94 -6.03
CA GLY A 29 8.02 10.18 -6.47
C GLY A 29 8.20 11.24 -5.36
N PRO A 30 8.77 12.41 -5.70
CA PRO A 30 9.29 13.38 -4.73
C PRO A 30 8.22 14.03 -3.85
N ILE A 31 6.97 14.14 -4.33
CA ILE A 31 5.86 14.75 -3.59
C ILE A 31 5.37 13.81 -2.48
N TRP A 32 5.16 12.54 -2.80
CA TRP A 32 4.51 11.59 -1.89
C TRP A 32 5.48 10.79 -1.04
N ASN A 33 6.66 10.41 -1.56
CA ASN A 33 7.68 9.68 -0.80
C ASN A 33 8.00 10.24 0.60
N PRO A 34 8.09 11.57 0.84
CA PRO A 34 8.41 12.10 2.16
C PRO A 34 7.26 12.05 3.17
N MET A 35 6.03 11.74 2.75
CA MET A 35 4.82 11.83 3.59
C MET A 35 3.94 10.58 3.59
N SER A 36 4.37 9.51 2.92
CA SER A 36 3.63 8.26 2.84
C SER A 36 4.52 7.04 3.08
N ILE A 37 3.87 5.93 3.40
CA ILE A 37 4.47 4.60 3.32
C ILE A 37 4.01 3.91 2.04
N GLY A 38 4.88 3.10 1.45
CA GLY A 38 4.55 2.28 0.29
C GLY A 38 4.26 0.84 0.70
N ILE A 39 3.06 0.34 0.39
CA ILE A 39 2.70 -1.07 0.61
C ILE A 39 2.56 -1.75 -0.76
N THR A 40 3.42 -2.72 -1.05
CA THR A 40 3.38 -3.49 -2.30
C THR A 40 2.80 -4.86 -2.08
N PHE A 41 1.68 -5.17 -2.75
CA PHE A 41 1.22 -6.55 -2.87
C PHE A 41 2.10 -7.29 -3.88
N MET A 42 2.71 -8.40 -3.47
CA MET A 42 3.60 -9.18 -4.33
C MET A 42 2.78 -9.98 -5.33
N GLY A 43 2.74 -9.52 -6.59
CA GLY A 43 2.01 -10.17 -7.68
C GLY A 43 1.51 -9.17 -8.74
N ASP A 44 0.83 -9.71 -9.75
CA ASP A 44 0.07 -8.92 -10.73
C ASP A 44 -1.42 -9.12 -10.49
N TYR A 45 -2.11 -8.00 -10.27
CA TYR A 45 -3.53 -7.91 -9.95
C TYR A 45 -4.31 -7.11 -11.00
N SER A 46 -3.81 -7.08 -12.24
CA SER A 46 -4.51 -6.45 -13.36
C SER A 46 -5.80 -7.21 -13.71
N HIS A 47 -5.80 -8.53 -13.59
CA HIS A 47 -6.92 -9.39 -14.01
C HIS A 47 -7.37 -10.42 -12.95
N ARG A 48 -6.80 -10.38 -11.75
CA ARG A 48 -7.22 -11.21 -10.61
C ARG A 48 -7.11 -10.44 -9.31
N VAL A 49 -7.93 -10.80 -8.33
CA VAL A 49 -7.85 -10.26 -6.97
C VAL A 49 -6.72 -10.92 -6.16
N PRO A 50 -6.12 -10.24 -5.17
CA PRO A 50 -5.21 -10.89 -4.22
C PRO A 50 -5.91 -11.88 -3.30
N ALA A 51 -5.16 -12.81 -2.71
CA ALA A 51 -5.70 -13.66 -1.64
C ALA A 51 -6.29 -12.81 -0.50
N LYS A 52 -7.44 -13.25 0.03
CA LYS A 52 -8.12 -12.59 1.16
C LYS A 52 -7.21 -12.37 2.38
N ARG A 53 -6.25 -13.26 2.61
CA ARG A 53 -5.26 -13.14 3.70
C ARG A 53 -4.27 -12.00 3.48
N ALA A 54 -3.88 -11.72 2.24
CA ALA A 54 -3.04 -10.57 1.90
C ALA A 54 -3.79 -9.25 2.16
N LEU A 55 -5.06 -9.17 1.72
CA LEU A 55 -5.91 -8.00 1.98
C LEU A 55 -6.08 -7.76 3.50
N ARG A 56 -6.32 -8.83 4.27
CA ARG A 56 -6.41 -8.74 5.74
C ARG A 56 -5.10 -8.28 6.37
N ALA A 57 -3.96 -8.76 5.88
CA ALA A 57 -2.64 -8.33 6.36
C ALA A 57 -2.43 -6.83 6.15
N ALA A 58 -2.85 -6.29 5.00
CA ALA A 58 -2.77 -4.85 4.72
C ALA A 58 -3.62 -4.03 5.68
N LEU A 59 -4.89 -4.42 5.89
CA LEU A 59 -5.78 -3.72 6.82
C LEU A 59 -5.26 -3.78 8.26
N ASN A 60 -4.70 -4.91 8.69
CA ASN A 60 -4.09 -5.04 10.00
C ASN A 60 -2.83 -4.18 10.14
N LEU A 61 -2.00 -4.09 9.09
CA LEU A 61 -0.83 -3.24 9.05
C LEU A 61 -1.20 -1.76 9.21
N LEU A 62 -2.22 -1.29 8.50
CA LEU A 62 -2.72 0.09 8.62
C LEU A 62 -3.23 0.38 10.03
N LYS A 63 -4.03 -0.53 10.61
CA LYS A 63 -4.50 -0.41 12.00
C LYS A 63 -3.35 -0.34 13.00
N CYS A 64 -2.34 -1.19 12.82
CA CYS A 64 -1.14 -1.19 13.67
C CYS A 64 -0.38 0.13 13.52
N GLY A 65 -0.19 0.63 12.29
CA GLY A 65 0.44 1.91 12.03
C GLY A 65 -0.26 3.07 12.74
N VAL A 66 -1.59 3.08 12.81
CA VAL A 66 -2.34 4.09 13.59
C VAL A 66 -2.15 3.90 15.09
N SER A 67 -2.27 2.67 15.58
CA SER A 67 -2.12 2.33 17.01
C SER A 67 -0.74 2.71 17.56
N GLU A 68 0.31 2.48 16.77
CA GLU A 68 1.71 2.76 17.12
C GLU A 68 2.12 4.22 16.81
N GLY A 69 1.22 5.02 16.24
CA GLY A 69 1.48 6.44 15.94
C GLY A 69 2.32 6.71 14.69
N PHE A 70 2.60 5.70 13.87
CA PHE A 70 3.27 5.88 12.57
C PHE A 70 2.35 6.46 11.50
N LEU A 71 1.05 6.20 11.59
CA LEU A 71 0.03 6.78 10.73
C LEU A 71 -0.88 7.69 11.56
N ARG A 72 -1.27 8.82 10.96
CA ARG A 72 -2.33 9.67 11.54
C ARG A 72 -3.64 8.90 11.53
N SER A 73 -4.51 9.12 12.52
CA SER A 73 -5.84 8.47 12.56
C SER A 73 -6.72 8.82 11.35
N ASN A 74 -6.45 9.95 10.67
CA ASN A 74 -7.11 10.39 9.45
C ASN A 74 -6.22 10.23 8.20
N TYR A 75 -5.36 9.22 8.16
CA TYR A 75 -4.56 8.89 6.96
C TYR A 75 -5.46 8.68 5.73
N GLU A 76 -4.84 8.72 4.54
CA GLU A 76 -5.50 8.43 3.26
C GLU A 76 -4.93 7.14 2.65
N VAL A 77 -5.80 6.35 2.04
CA VAL A 77 -5.42 5.24 1.16
C VAL A 77 -5.52 5.72 -0.27
N LYS A 78 -4.45 5.53 -1.03
CA LYS A 78 -4.38 5.84 -2.47
C LYS A 78 -3.81 4.65 -3.23
N GLY A 79 -4.30 4.42 -4.44
CA GLY A 79 -3.64 3.60 -5.43
C GLY A 79 -2.37 4.27 -5.95
N HIS A 80 -1.38 3.49 -6.37
CA HIS A 80 -0.16 4.06 -6.95
C HIS A 80 -0.48 4.90 -8.22
N ARG A 81 -1.49 4.49 -9.00
CA ARG A 81 -2.01 5.23 -10.16
C ARG A 81 -2.65 6.58 -9.84
N ASP A 82 -3.05 6.84 -8.60
CA ASP A 82 -3.66 8.12 -8.20
C ASP A 82 -2.60 9.22 -8.07
N VAL A 83 -1.35 8.81 -7.87
CA VAL A 83 -0.23 9.71 -7.55
C VAL A 83 0.91 9.65 -8.55
N GLN A 84 0.89 8.68 -9.47
CA GLN A 84 1.89 8.47 -10.51
C GLN A 84 1.24 7.99 -11.81
N SER A 85 1.88 8.28 -12.94
CA SER A 85 1.46 7.73 -14.24
C SER A 85 1.88 6.26 -14.36
N THR A 86 1.04 5.35 -13.85
CA THR A 86 1.30 3.91 -13.77
C THR A 86 0.01 3.10 -13.77
N LEU A 87 0.09 1.82 -14.15
CA LEU A 87 -1.01 0.87 -14.02
C LEU A 87 -1.04 0.20 -12.64
N SER A 88 -0.03 0.37 -11.79
CA SER A 88 -0.05 -0.14 -10.42
C SER A 88 -1.19 0.51 -9.62
N PRO A 89 -1.95 -0.22 -8.77
CA PRO A 89 -1.70 -1.58 -8.28
C PRO A 89 -2.31 -2.72 -9.13
N GLY A 90 -2.75 -2.44 -10.36
CA GLY A 90 -3.56 -3.35 -11.19
C GLY A 90 -5.06 -3.13 -10.94
N ASP A 91 -5.89 -3.34 -11.96
CA ASP A 91 -7.30 -2.93 -11.93
C ASP A 91 -8.12 -3.62 -10.84
N GLN A 92 -7.92 -4.92 -10.62
CA GLN A 92 -8.69 -5.67 -9.63
C GLN A 92 -8.31 -5.31 -8.19
N LEU A 93 -7.03 -5.02 -7.91
CA LEU A 93 -6.63 -4.53 -6.59
C LEU A 93 -7.05 -3.07 -6.40
N TYR A 94 -6.98 -2.25 -7.45
CA TYR A 94 -7.41 -0.87 -7.41
C TYR A 94 -8.91 -0.74 -7.05
N GLU A 95 -9.77 -1.53 -7.70
CA GLU A 95 -11.21 -1.57 -7.39
C GLU A 95 -11.49 -1.98 -5.93
N ILE A 96 -10.69 -2.91 -5.38
CA ILE A 96 -10.84 -3.33 -3.97
C ILE A 96 -10.43 -2.22 -3.00
N ILE A 97 -9.31 -1.53 -3.22
CA ILE A 97 -8.88 -0.50 -2.28
C ILE A 97 -9.79 0.73 -2.31
N GLN A 98 -10.51 0.96 -3.41
CA GLN A 98 -11.53 2.00 -3.50
C GLN A 98 -12.68 1.79 -2.51
N SER A 99 -12.95 0.55 -2.12
CA SER A 99 -13.97 0.23 -1.10
C SER A 99 -13.43 0.29 0.34
N TRP A 100 -12.15 0.57 0.55
CA TRP A 100 -11.59 0.64 1.90
C TRP A 100 -11.95 1.94 2.59
N ASP A 101 -12.10 1.88 3.91
CA ASP A 101 -12.09 3.07 4.73
C ASP A 101 -10.82 3.88 4.44
N HIS A 102 -10.93 5.21 4.49
CA HIS A 102 -9.85 6.15 4.19
C HIS A 102 -9.41 6.25 2.71
N TYR A 103 -10.05 5.54 1.77
CA TYR A 103 -9.73 5.75 0.35
C TYR A 103 -10.03 7.19 -0.11
N ARG A 104 -9.10 7.78 -0.85
CA ARG A 104 -9.23 9.09 -1.52
C ARG A 104 -8.56 9.03 -2.87
N GLU A 105 -9.26 9.43 -3.93
CA GLU A 105 -8.67 9.66 -5.26
C GLU A 105 -7.66 10.81 -5.21
#